data_AF-A0A9E4EWT6-F1
#
_entry.id   AF-A0A9E4EWT6-F1
#
_cell.length_a   1.000
_cell.length_b   1.000
_cell.length_c   1.000
_cell.angle_alpha   90.00
_cell.angle_beta   90.00
_cell.angle_gamma   90.00
#
_symmetry.space_group_name_H-M   'P 1'
#
loop_
_entity.id
_entity.type
_entity.pdbx_description
1 polymer ?
#
loop_
_entity_poly.entity_id
_entity_poly.type
_entity_poly.pdbx_seq_one_letter_code
_entity_poly.pdbx_strand_id
1 'polypeptide(L)'
;MRLIPPDWAAAAHIPRAKAGDLLISLRNPNALIIVDPIEQQVIWYGEGIWKQQHDPDFLPNGRLLLFDNQGLRGHPFGQSRVLEIDLFTHEIYWEYKGTSTEQIFDSWIRGAQQRLPNGNTLITESQRGRLLEVTPTGEIAWEYYNPDRASYQGKPLRGMMTQAQRIPQNALSFLEN
;
A
#
# COMPACT_ATOMS: atom_id res chain seq x y z
N MET A 1 -6.30 9.19 3.13
CA MET A 1 -7.75 8.94 3.23
C MET A 1 -8.23 8.37 1.91
N ARG A 2 -9.30 7.57 1.92
CA ARG A 2 -9.96 7.02 0.74
C ARG A 2 -11.47 7.06 0.93
N LEU A 3 -12.20 7.34 -0.14
CA LEU A 3 -13.66 7.24 -0.19
C LEU A 3 -14.03 5.77 -0.42
N ILE A 4 -14.88 5.20 0.42
CA ILE A 4 -15.34 3.82 0.28
C ILE A 4 -16.20 3.70 -0.99
N PRO A 5 -15.80 2.85 -1.97
CA PRO A 5 -16.57 2.65 -3.18
C PRO A 5 -17.72 1.64 -2.96
N PRO A 6 -18.77 1.65 -3.81
CA PRO A 6 -19.94 0.79 -3.64
C PRO A 6 -19.67 -0.71 -3.67
N ASP A 7 -18.78 -1.17 -4.55
CA ASP A 7 -18.39 -2.57 -4.71
C ASP A 7 -17.68 -3.09 -3.46
N TRP A 8 -16.73 -2.33 -2.92
CA TRP A 8 -16.06 -2.69 -1.68
C TRP A 8 -17.04 -2.72 -0.50
N ALA A 9 -17.90 -1.70 -0.36
CA ALA A 9 -18.90 -1.66 0.71
C ALA A 9 -19.88 -2.84 0.67
N ALA A 10 -20.23 -3.32 -0.53
CA ALA A 10 -21.11 -4.47 -0.69
C ALA A 10 -20.43 -5.81 -0.33
N ALA A 11 -19.11 -5.89 -0.46
CA ALA A 11 -18.34 -7.12 -0.24
C ALA A 11 -17.64 -7.18 1.14
N ALA A 12 -17.35 -6.04 1.76
CA ALA A 12 -16.60 -5.96 3.00
C ALA A 12 -17.44 -6.34 4.23
N HIS A 13 -16.83 -7.05 5.18
CA HIS A 13 -17.48 -7.48 6.41
C HIS A 13 -17.39 -6.44 7.54
N ILE A 14 -17.66 -5.16 7.25
CA ILE A 14 -17.65 -4.11 8.29
C ILE A 14 -19.07 -3.63 8.56
N PRO A 15 -19.63 -3.94 9.75
CA PRO A 15 -20.95 -3.46 10.12
C PRO A 15 -21.05 -1.93 10.00
N ARG A 16 -22.13 -1.45 9.38
CA ARG A 16 -22.51 -0.03 9.21
C ARG A 16 -21.64 0.81 8.26
N ALA A 17 -20.52 0.30 7.76
CA ALA A 17 -19.77 0.99 6.71
C ALA A 17 -20.55 0.95 5.39
N LYS A 18 -20.63 2.08 4.69
CA LYS A 18 -21.35 2.22 3.43
C LYS A 18 -20.50 2.96 2.40
N ALA A 19 -20.91 2.84 1.14
CA ALA A 19 -20.34 3.65 0.07
C ALA A 19 -20.45 5.14 0.41
N GLY A 20 -19.37 5.90 0.21
CA GLY A 20 -19.31 7.32 0.55
C GLY A 20 -18.74 7.65 1.92
N ASP A 21 -18.58 6.67 2.81
CA ASP A 21 -17.79 6.85 4.03
C ASP A 21 -16.30 7.03 3.69
N LEU A 22 -15.50 7.52 4.65
CA LEU A 22 -14.06 7.72 4.48
C LEU A 22 -13.26 6.74 5.34
N LEU A 23 -12.35 6.00 4.72
CA LEU A 23 -11.27 5.30 5.43
C LEU A 23 -10.06 6.22 5.58
N ILE A 24 -9.58 6.39 6.80
CA ILE A 24 -8.44 7.25 7.12
C ILE A 24 -7.36 6.42 7.80
N SER A 25 -6.13 6.55 7.31
CA SER A 25 -4.96 5.96 7.96
C SER A 25 -4.39 6.90 9.01
N LEU A 26 -4.39 6.43 10.27
CA LEU A 26 -3.79 7.10 11.41
C LEU A 26 -2.45 6.42 11.71
N ARG A 27 -1.39 6.95 11.11
CA ARG A 27 -0.05 6.36 11.13
C ARG A 27 0.48 6.12 12.55
N ASN A 28 0.45 7.13 13.42
CA ASN A 28 1.12 7.04 14.73
C ASN A 28 0.37 6.14 15.73
N PRO A 29 -0.97 6.14 15.78
CA PRO A 29 -1.72 5.14 16.53
C PRO A 29 -1.61 3.71 15.98
N ASN A 30 -1.09 3.52 14.76
CA ASN A 30 -1.16 2.26 14.01
C ASN A 30 -2.60 1.82 13.72
N ALA A 31 -3.50 2.78 13.49
CA ALA A 31 -4.93 2.53 13.41
C ALA A 31 -5.54 2.99 12.09
N LEU A 32 -6.59 2.30 11.68
CA LEU A 32 -7.48 2.72 10.61
C LEU A 32 -8.81 3.17 11.23
N ILE A 33 -9.43 4.18 10.65
CA ILE A 33 -10.74 4.70 11.09
C ILE A 33 -11.64 4.89 9.88
N ILE A 34 -12.91 4.50 10.02
CA ILE A 34 -13.97 4.78 9.07
C ILE A 34 -14.91 5.81 9.68
N VAL A 35 -15.17 6.89 8.94
CA VAL A 35 -16.07 7.97 9.35
C VAL A 35 -17.13 8.23 8.30
N ASP A 36 -18.35 8.53 8.73
CA ASP A 36 -19.37 9.15 7.89
C ASP A 36 -19.07 10.65 7.84
N PRO A 37 -18.65 11.20 6.69
CA PRO A 37 -18.26 12.60 6.60
C PRO A 37 -19.46 13.57 6.63
N ILE A 38 -20.68 13.08 6.38
CA ILE A 38 -21.89 13.89 6.36
C ILE A 38 -22.49 13.98 7.75
N GLU A 39 -22.67 12.85 8.43
CA GLU A 39 -23.19 12.80 9.80
C GLU A 39 -22.12 13.07 10.86
N GLN A 40 -20.85 13.16 10.46
CA GLN A 40 -19.69 13.37 11.33
C GLN A 40 -19.54 12.31 12.44
N GLN A 41 -19.87 11.07 12.10
CA GLN A 41 -19.82 9.94 13.03
C GLN A 41 -18.61 9.06 12.74
N VAL A 42 -18.02 8.51 13.81
CA VAL A 42 -17.09 7.39 13.68
C VAL A 42 -17.91 6.11 13.50
N ILE A 43 -17.74 5.46 12.36
CA ILE A 43 -18.39 4.20 12.03
C ILE A 43 -17.60 3.03 12.61
N TRP A 44 -16.29 3.07 12.44
CA TRP A 44 -15.38 2.04 12.92
C TRP A 44 -14.01 2.61 13.23
N TYR A 45 -13.33 2.03 14.21
CA TYR A 45 -11.92 2.27 14.54
C TYR A 45 -11.28 0.94 14.87
N GLY A 46 -10.08 0.70 14.36
CA GLY A 46 -9.33 -0.50 14.72
C GLY A 46 -7.83 -0.35 14.56
N GLU A 47 -7.13 -0.92 15.53
CA GLU A 47 -5.72 -1.28 15.42
C GLU A 47 -5.62 -2.71 14.90
N GLY A 48 -4.56 -3.02 14.17
CA GLY A 48 -4.37 -4.35 13.60
C GLY A 48 -2.94 -4.86 13.68
N ILE A 49 -2.66 -5.85 12.84
CA ILE A 49 -1.35 -6.52 12.74
C ILE A 49 -0.27 -5.65 12.09
N TRP A 50 -0.62 -4.44 11.64
CA TRP A 50 0.28 -3.51 10.96
C TRP A 50 0.88 -2.48 11.92
N LYS A 51 2.00 -1.88 11.53
CA LYS A 51 2.68 -0.81 12.27
C LYS A 51 3.05 0.35 11.36
N GLN A 52 2.61 1.53 11.76
CA GLN A 52 2.88 2.80 11.09
C GLN A 52 2.52 2.76 9.60
N GLN A 53 1.38 2.14 9.30
CA GLN A 53 0.89 1.83 7.97
C GLN A 53 0.60 3.07 7.11
N HIS A 54 0.62 2.85 5.81
CA HIS A 54 0.41 3.84 4.77
C HIS A 54 -0.45 3.27 3.64
N ASP A 55 -0.97 4.17 2.81
CA ASP A 55 -1.64 3.88 1.54
C ASP A 55 -2.63 2.70 1.54
N PRO A 56 -3.69 2.74 2.37
CA PRO A 56 -4.76 1.76 2.26
C PRO A 56 -5.51 1.95 0.93
N ASP A 57 -5.72 0.88 0.18
CA ASP A 57 -6.57 0.85 -1.02
C ASP A 57 -7.57 -0.30 -0.98
N PHE A 58 -8.74 -0.06 -1.56
CA PHE A 58 -9.83 -1.01 -1.64
C PHE A 58 -9.64 -1.98 -2.79
N LEU A 59 -9.92 -3.26 -2.54
CA LEU A 59 -10.05 -4.27 -3.58
C LEU A 59 -11.52 -4.65 -3.81
N PRO A 60 -11.96 -4.93 -5.04
CA PRO A 60 -13.39 -5.23 -5.32
C PRO A 60 -13.98 -6.40 -4.54
N ASN A 61 -13.15 -7.28 -3.98
CA ASN A 61 -13.55 -8.42 -3.16
C ASN A 61 -13.78 -8.08 -1.68
N GLY A 62 -13.83 -6.79 -1.31
CA GLY A 62 -14.07 -6.35 0.07
C GLY A 62 -12.81 -6.36 0.96
N ARG A 63 -11.64 -6.71 0.39
CA ARG A 63 -10.36 -6.70 1.10
C ARG A 63 -9.64 -5.37 0.93
N LEU A 64 -8.60 -5.17 1.72
CA LEU A 64 -7.76 -3.99 1.69
C LEU A 64 -6.34 -4.37 1.26
N LEU A 65 -5.76 -3.61 0.34
CA LEU A 65 -4.31 -3.53 0.24
C LEU A 65 -3.77 -2.45 1.18
N LEU A 66 -2.72 -2.79 1.91
CA LEU A 66 -2.15 -1.91 2.92
C LEU A 66 -0.63 -1.97 2.87
N PHE A 67 0.01 -0.80 2.80
CA PHE A 67 1.45 -0.71 2.96
C PHE A 67 1.78 -0.64 4.46
N ASP A 68 2.38 -1.69 5.00
CA ASP A 68 2.75 -1.79 6.40
C ASP A 68 4.24 -1.47 6.55
N ASN A 69 4.56 -0.26 7.00
CA ASN A 69 5.93 0.24 6.99
C ASN A 69 6.85 -0.50 7.96
N GLN A 70 6.32 -0.97 9.10
CA GLN A 70 7.14 -1.48 10.20
C GLN A 70 6.61 -2.76 10.85
N GLY A 71 5.60 -3.41 10.26
CA GLY A 71 5.04 -4.64 10.82
C GLY A 71 6.03 -5.79 10.96
N LEU A 72 7.14 -5.78 10.23
CA LEU A 72 8.19 -6.81 10.30
C LEU A 72 9.49 -6.28 10.92
N ARG A 73 9.43 -5.34 11.87
CA ARG A 73 10.63 -4.78 12.52
C ARG A 73 11.58 -5.88 13.00
N GLY A 74 12.83 -5.85 12.52
CA GLY A 74 13.86 -6.85 12.85
C GLY A 74 13.94 -8.04 11.87
N HIS A 75 13.07 -8.12 10.87
CA HIS A 75 13.11 -9.18 9.85
C HIS A 75 14.33 -9.01 8.92
N PRO A 76 15.01 -10.12 8.55
CA PRO A 76 16.29 -10.07 7.82
C PRO A 76 16.18 -9.48 6.42
N PHE A 77 15.00 -9.54 5.79
CA PHE A 77 14.77 -9.03 4.43
C PHE A 77 14.10 -7.64 4.42
N GLY A 78 14.24 -6.89 5.52
CA GLY A 78 13.59 -5.60 5.70
C GLY A 78 12.29 -5.70 6.47
N GLN A 79 11.86 -4.54 6.99
CA GLN A 79 10.79 -4.41 7.97
C GLN A 79 9.44 -4.03 7.38
N SER A 80 9.42 -3.61 6.11
CA SER A 80 8.19 -3.26 5.42
C SER A 80 7.56 -4.50 4.79
N ARG A 81 6.25 -4.45 4.62
CA ARG A 81 5.49 -5.41 3.82
C ARG A 81 4.28 -4.74 3.18
N VAL A 82 3.76 -5.35 2.13
CA VAL A 82 2.44 -5.02 1.58
C VAL A 82 1.52 -6.18 1.90
N LEU A 83 0.33 -5.87 2.40
CA LEU A 83 -0.66 -6.82 2.86
C LEU A 83 -1.92 -6.72 2.02
N GLU A 84 -2.48 -7.86 1.60
CA GLU A 84 -3.91 -7.99 1.29
C GLU A 84 -4.60 -8.62 2.49
N ILE A 85 -5.55 -7.91 3.09
CA ILE A 85 -6.19 -8.33 4.34
C ILE A 85 -7.71 -8.14 4.31
N ASP A 86 -8.41 -8.96 5.09
CA ASP A 86 -9.72 -8.56 5.60
C ASP A 86 -9.51 -7.56 6.75
N LEU A 87 -10.13 -6.38 6.64
CA LEU A 87 -9.91 -5.29 7.60
C LEU A 87 -10.49 -5.59 8.99
N PHE A 88 -11.49 -6.46 9.10
CA PHE A 88 -12.14 -6.77 10.39
C PHE A 88 -11.51 -7.99 11.07
N THR A 89 -11.26 -9.08 10.34
CA THR A 89 -10.70 -10.31 10.90
C THR A 89 -9.17 -10.30 10.97
N HIS A 90 -8.54 -9.38 10.22
CA HIS A 90 -7.09 -9.31 10.00
C HIS A 90 -6.50 -10.56 9.32
N GLU A 91 -7.32 -11.39 8.69
CA GLU A 91 -6.85 -12.50 7.88
C GLU A 91 -6.01 -11.97 6.71
N ILE A 92 -4.81 -12.53 6.53
CA ILE A 92 -3.87 -12.17 5.47
C ILE A 92 -4.12 -13.11 4.28
N TYR A 93 -4.51 -12.56 3.14
CA TYR A 93 -4.73 -13.29 1.90
C TYR A 93 -3.53 -13.25 0.97
N TRP A 94 -2.70 -12.22 1.10
CA TRP A 94 -1.44 -12.08 0.37
C TRP A 94 -0.48 -11.18 1.15
N GLU A 95 0.80 -11.48 1.08
CA GLU A 95 1.87 -10.68 1.70
C GLU A 95 3.05 -10.62 0.74
N TYR A 96 3.53 -9.40 0.46
CA TYR A 96 4.88 -9.20 -0.05
C TYR A 96 5.77 -8.62 1.02
N LYS A 97 6.91 -9.26 1.23
CA LYS A 97 8.04 -8.83 2.04
C LYS A 97 9.30 -9.02 1.22
N GLY A 98 10.41 -8.39 1.62
CA GLY A 98 11.68 -8.61 0.94
C GLY A 98 12.00 -10.11 0.82
N THR A 99 12.68 -10.47 -0.26
CA THR A 99 12.86 -11.87 -0.69
C THR A 99 14.21 -12.44 -0.27
N SER A 100 15.21 -11.58 -0.05
CA SER A 100 16.54 -11.96 0.42
C SER A 100 17.26 -10.78 1.09
N THR A 101 18.49 -11.02 1.57
CA THR A 101 19.39 -9.98 2.09
C THR A 101 19.87 -9.01 1.02
N GLU A 102 19.84 -9.40 -0.25
CA GLU A 102 20.19 -8.57 -1.41
C GLU A 102 18.95 -7.81 -1.93
N GLN A 103 17.76 -8.37 -1.70
CA GLN A 103 16.47 -7.81 -2.12
C GLN A 103 15.61 -7.40 -0.91
N ILE A 104 16.22 -6.61 -0.02
CA ILE A 104 15.54 -6.01 1.13
C ILE A 104 14.37 -5.13 0.67
N PHE A 105 13.27 -5.20 1.41
CA PHE A 105 12.14 -4.30 1.29
C PHE A 105 11.96 -3.45 2.55
N ASP A 106 12.27 -2.16 2.44
CA ASP A 106 12.23 -1.20 3.55
C ASP A 106 11.85 0.21 3.08
N SER A 107 10.69 0.67 3.55
CA SER A 107 10.27 2.06 3.53
C SER A 107 9.69 2.37 4.90
N TRP A 108 10.52 2.88 5.80
CA TRP A 108 10.18 3.25 7.18
C TRP A 108 8.99 4.22 7.30
N ILE A 109 8.81 5.08 6.31
CA ILE A 109 7.68 6.01 6.15
C ILE A 109 7.29 6.12 4.67
N ARG A 110 6.01 6.43 4.41
CA ARG A 110 5.42 6.52 3.06
C ARG A 110 5.44 5.16 2.36
N GLY A 111 5.42 5.13 1.05
CA GLY A 111 5.22 3.93 0.28
C GLY A 111 3.80 3.88 -0.25
N ALA A 112 3.66 3.32 -1.44
CA ALA A 112 2.40 3.20 -2.12
C ALA A 112 2.31 1.85 -2.80
N GLN A 113 1.10 1.39 -3.06
CA GLN A 113 0.88 0.15 -3.81
C GLN A 113 -0.31 0.29 -4.76
N GLN A 114 -0.39 -0.58 -5.76
CA GLN A 114 -1.52 -0.68 -6.65
C GLN A 114 -1.65 -2.11 -7.17
N ARG A 115 -2.78 -2.79 -6.88
CA ARG A 115 -3.13 -4.03 -7.60
C ARG A 115 -3.40 -3.71 -9.07
N LEU A 116 -2.76 -4.46 -9.96
CA LEU A 116 -2.90 -4.33 -11.40
C LEU A 116 -3.92 -5.35 -11.95
N PRO A 117 -4.52 -5.09 -13.13
CA PRO A 117 -5.51 -6.00 -13.72
C PRO A 117 -5.00 -7.42 -14.03
N ASN A 118 -3.70 -7.59 -14.25
CA ASN A 118 -3.07 -8.89 -14.45
C ASN A 118 -2.84 -9.67 -13.13
N GLY A 119 -3.23 -9.10 -11.98
CA GLY A 119 -3.03 -9.68 -10.66
C GLY A 119 -1.71 -9.29 -10.00
N ASN A 120 -0.75 -8.70 -10.71
CA ASN A 120 0.48 -8.20 -10.10
C ASN A 120 0.20 -7.00 -9.19
N THR A 121 1.15 -6.67 -8.33
CA THR A 121 1.11 -5.48 -7.48
C THR A 121 2.28 -4.57 -7.84
N LEU A 122 1.98 -3.34 -8.28
CA LEU A 122 2.98 -2.27 -8.41
C LEU A 122 3.21 -1.67 -7.02
N ILE A 123 4.46 -1.56 -6.59
CA ILE A 123 4.85 -1.08 -5.26
C ILE A 123 5.86 0.04 -5.41
N THR A 124 5.64 1.14 -4.69
CA THR A 124 6.61 2.23 -4.53
C THR A 124 7.31 2.07 -3.20
N GLU A 125 8.57 1.65 -3.23
CA GLU A 125 9.44 1.61 -2.06
C GLU A 125 10.12 2.97 -1.88
N SER A 126 9.44 3.86 -1.16
CA SER A 126 9.69 5.29 -1.30
C SER A 126 11.10 5.73 -0.94
N GLN A 127 11.58 5.33 0.24
CA GLN A 127 12.87 5.79 0.76
C GLN A 127 14.06 5.14 0.06
N ARG A 128 13.87 4.00 -0.62
CA ARG A 128 14.90 3.37 -1.46
C ARG A 128 14.84 3.81 -2.92
N GLY A 129 13.95 4.74 -3.27
CA GLY A 129 13.81 5.21 -4.64
C GLY A 129 13.67 4.06 -5.62
N ARG A 130 12.85 3.05 -5.28
CA ARG A 130 12.62 1.85 -6.09
C ARG A 130 11.13 1.65 -6.39
N LEU A 131 10.83 1.26 -7.61
CA LEU A 131 9.53 0.71 -8.01
C LEU A 131 9.69 -0.79 -8.26
N LEU A 132 8.68 -1.55 -7.90
CA LEU A 132 8.61 -2.99 -8.02
C LEU A 132 7.29 -3.39 -8.64
N GLU A 133 7.29 -4.29 -9.60
CA GLU A 133 6.09 -5.04 -9.98
C GLU A 133 6.26 -6.48 -9.50
N VAL A 134 5.38 -6.91 -8.60
CA VAL A 134 5.46 -8.20 -7.92
C VAL A 134 4.31 -9.09 -8.35
N THR A 135 4.59 -10.34 -8.67
CA THR A 135 3.58 -11.33 -9.06
C THR A 135 2.74 -11.78 -7.86
N PRO A 136 1.58 -12.42 -8.09
CA PRO A 136 0.80 -13.04 -7.01
C PRO A 136 1.59 -14.05 -6.18
N THR A 137 2.61 -14.71 -6.76
CA THR A 137 3.48 -15.67 -6.07
C THR A 137 4.62 -15.01 -5.29
N GLY A 138 4.77 -13.68 -5.36
CA GLY A 138 5.78 -12.92 -4.63
C GLY A 138 7.10 -12.70 -5.37
N GLU A 139 7.15 -13.03 -6.67
CA GLU A 139 8.34 -12.83 -7.50
C GLU A 139 8.37 -11.41 -8.06
N ILE A 140 9.57 -10.83 -8.20
CA ILE A 140 9.73 -9.52 -8.84
C ILE A 140 9.75 -9.72 -10.36
N ALA A 141 8.69 -9.29 -11.03
CA ALA A 141 8.59 -9.34 -12.50
C ALA A 141 9.36 -8.19 -13.16
N TRP A 142 9.42 -7.03 -12.49
CA TRP A 142 10.10 -5.84 -12.98
C TRP A 142 10.49 -4.93 -11.83
N GLU A 143 11.59 -4.18 -11.99
CA GLU A 143 11.97 -3.14 -11.05
C GLU A 143 12.59 -1.93 -11.75
N TYR A 144 12.49 -0.78 -11.10
CA TYR A 144 13.15 0.45 -11.50
C TYR A 144 13.74 1.15 -10.29
N TYR A 145 14.93 1.73 -10.46
CA TYR A 145 15.54 2.59 -9.46
C TYR A 145 15.64 4.00 -10.02
N ASN A 146 15.19 4.97 -9.23
CA ASN A 146 15.43 6.37 -9.53
C ASN A 146 16.96 6.55 -9.73
N PRO A 147 17.45 7.10 -10.86
CA PRO A 147 18.87 7.30 -11.12
C PRO A 147 19.46 8.49 -10.36
N ASP A 148 18.64 9.40 -9.84
CA ASP A 148 19.11 10.59 -9.14
C ASP A 148 19.89 10.23 -7.88
N ARG A 149 21.10 10.77 -7.76
CA ARG A 149 22.00 10.58 -6.64
C ARG A 149 22.38 11.95 -6.09
N ALA A 150 22.36 12.07 -4.77
CA ALA A 150 22.88 13.21 -4.06
C ALA A 150 23.73 12.75 -2.87
N SER A 151 24.36 13.68 -2.17
CA SER A 151 25.02 13.40 -0.90
C SER A 151 24.66 14.50 0.12
N TYR A 152 24.48 14.09 1.37
CA TYR A 152 24.29 15.01 2.49
C TYR A 152 25.15 14.56 3.65
N GLN A 153 26.05 15.43 4.12
CA GLN A 153 27.02 15.11 5.18
C GLN A 153 27.81 13.82 4.91
N GLY A 154 28.23 13.61 3.64
CA GLY A 154 28.98 12.43 3.22
C GLY A 154 28.17 11.14 3.08
N LYS A 155 26.87 11.16 3.37
CA LYS A 155 25.99 10.00 3.17
C LYS A 155 25.35 10.05 1.78
N PRO A 156 25.42 8.96 0.99
CA PRO A 156 24.74 8.92 -0.29
C PRO A 156 23.22 8.96 -0.07
N LEU A 157 22.56 9.79 -0.86
CA LEU A 157 21.11 9.88 -0.95
C LEU A 157 20.69 9.41 -2.34
N ARG A 158 19.60 8.65 -2.38
CA ARG A 158 18.92 8.28 -3.62
C ARG A 158 17.65 9.11 -3.73
N GLY A 159 17.33 9.56 -4.94
CA GLY A 159 16.08 10.26 -5.22
C GLY A 159 14.88 9.47 -4.70
N MET A 160 14.13 10.07 -3.76
CA MET A 160 12.93 9.46 -3.21
C MET A 160 11.85 9.39 -4.29
N MET A 161 11.05 8.32 -4.29
CA MET A 161 9.83 8.25 -5.09
C MET A 161 8.63 8.15 -4.16
N THR A 162 7.71 9.08 -4.21
CA THR A 162 6.59 9.12 -3.26
C THR A 162 5.42 8.26 -3.69
N GLN A 163 5.20 8.14 -5.00
CA GLN A 163 4.11 7.37 -5.58
C GLN A 163 4.44 7.04 -7.04
N ALA A 164 3.90 5.93 -7.52
CA ALA A 164 3.80 5.59 -8.93
C ALA A 164 2.42 4.99 -9.18
N GLN A 165 1.94 5.14 -10.41
CA GLN A 165 0.69 4.54 -10.86
C GLN A 165 0.89 3.94 -12.24
N ARG A 166 0.36 2.74 -12.46
CA ARG A 166 0.24 2.18 -13.79
C ARG A 166 -0.99 2.81 -14.46
N ILE A 167 -0.75 3.53 -15.55
CA ILE A 167 -1.81 4.03 -16.41
C ILE A 167 -1.99 3.04 -17.57
N PRO A 168 -3.20 2.51 -17.80
CA PRO A 168 -3.49 1.69 -18.96
C PRO A 168 -3.16 2.43 -20.27
N GLN A 169 -2.66 1.72 -21.28
CA GLN A 169 -2.30 2.35 -22.55
C GLN A 169 -3.49 3.08 -23.19
N ASN A 170 -4.67 2.46 -23.16
CA ASN A 170 -5.91 3.05 -23.69
C ASN A 170 -6.43 4.26 -22.90
N ALA A 171 -5.85 4.58 -21.73
CA ALA A 171 -6.17 5.80 -21.00
C ALA A 171 -5.34 7.01 -21.48
N LEU A 172 -4.33 6.78 -22.32
CA LEU A 172 -3.45 7.82 -22.86
C LEU A 172 -3.63 7.93 -24.39
N SER A 173 -4.79 8.41 -24.81
CA SER A 173 -5.14 8.55 -26.23
C SER A 173 -4.15 9.39 -27.05
N PHE A 174 -3.34 10.23 -26.41
CA PHE A 174 -2.30 11.03 -27.05
C PHE A 174 -1.00 10.27 -27.38
N LEU A 175 -0.86 9.02 -26.94
CA LEU A 175 0.28 8.14 -27.28
C LEU A 175 -0.01 7.21 -28.45
N GLU A 176 -1.25 7.17 -28.94
CA GLU A 176 -1.63 6.44 -30.15
C GLU A 176 -1.27 7.32 -31.37
N ASN A 177 -0.01 7.28 -31.80
CA ASN A 177 0.44 7.77 -33.10
C ASN A 177 0.73 6.60 -34.04
#